data_AF-A0A1I7SCB0-F1
#
_entry.id   AF-A0A1I7SCB0-F1
#
_cell.length_a   1.000
_cell.length_b   1.000
_cell.length_c   1.000
_cell.angle_alpha   90.00
_cell.angle_beta   90.00
_cell.angle_gamma   90.00
#
_symmetry.space_group_name_H-M   'P 1'
#
loop_
_entity.id
_entity.type
_entity.pdbx_description
1 polymer ?
#
loop_
_entity_poly.entity_id
_entity_poly.type
_entity_poly.pdbx_seq_one_letter_code
_entity_poly.pdbx_strand_id
1 'polypeptide(L)'
;MASYNITLIMGLCGFLLLNARVAWAKVEEEVEELVGESLTSSHFQSGSGEMVCPHSQASSNCHAKLVAIGAGLLAGGAVVGYFVGTYLTARKARCNGKIKLDTDKVVDSTDIEDIGEKKAFCRCWKSEKFPYCDGSHNKHNKDTGDNVGPLIVSGKKEAS
;
A
#
# COMPACT_ATOMS: atom_id res chain seq x y z
N MET A 1 -39.41 15.92 -3.58
CA MET A 1 -38.43 15.33 -2.66
C MET A 1 -37.83 14.00 -3.15
N ALA A 2 -37.82 13.70 -4.47
CA ALA A 2 -37.29 12.43 -5.00
C ALA A 2 -35.99 12.58 -5.82
N SER A 3 -35.56 13.80 -6.13
CA SER A 3 -34.45 14.04 -7.05
C SER A 3 -33.06 14.04 -6.39
N TYR A 4 -32.99 14.18 -5.06
CA TYR A 4 -31.71 14.24 -4.32
C TYR A 4 -31.08 12.85 -4.06
N ASN A 5 -31.87 11.78 -4.13
CA ASN A 5 -31.41 10.42 -3.81
C ASN A 5 -30.65 9.75 -4.98
N ILE A 6 -31.01 10.04 -6.23
CA ILE A 6 -30.37 9.42 -7.41
C ILE A 6 -28.94 9.95 -7.61
N THR A 7 -28.72 11.26 -7.43
CA THR A 7 -27.39 11.86 -7.56
C THR A 7 -26.42 11.38 -6.48
N LEU A 8 -26.91 11.14 -5.26
CA LEU A 8 -26.11 10.59 -4.15
C LEU A 8 -25.70 9.13 -4.42
N ILE A 9 -26.61 8.31 -4.96
CA ILE A 9 -26.36 6.90 -5.29
C ILE A 9 -25.35 6.78 -6.44
N MET A 10 -25.48 7.60 -7.49
CA MET A 10 -24.51 7.61 -8.60
C MET A 10 -23.14 8.16 -8.17
N GLY A 11 -23.10 9.14 -7.25
CA GLY A 11 -21.86 9.66 -6.68
C GLY A 11 -21.12 8.64 -5.81
N LEU A 12 -21.83 7.88 -4.97
CA LEU A 12 -21.26 6.81 -4.15
C LEU A 12 -20.76 5.63 -5.00
N CYS A 13 -21.51 5.25 -6.04
CA CYS A 13 -21.05 4.23 -7.01
C CYS A 13 -19.80 4.70 -7.78
N GLY A 14 -19.76 5.97 -8.22
CA GLY A 14 -18.60 6.53 -8.91
C GLY A 14 -17.34 6.60 -8.02
N PHE A 15 -17.49 6.96 -6.75
CA PHE A 15 -16.39 7.00 -5.79
C PHE A 15 -15.88 5.59 -5.42
N LEU A 16 -16.78 4.61 -5.29
CA LEU A 16 -16.41 3.20 -5.07
C LEU A 16 -15.69 2.61 -6.29
N LEU A 17 -16.15 2.90 -7.51
CA LEU A 17 -15.53 2.39 -8.74
C LEU A 17 -14.16 3.05 -9.04
N LEU A 18 -13.97 4.32 -8.66
CA LEU A 18 -12.68 4.99 -8.85
C LEU A 18 -11.61 4.48 -7.87
N ASN A 19 -11.98 4.25 -6.60
CA ASN A 19 -11.08 3.64 -5.61
C ASN A 19 -10.79 2.16 -5.93
N ALA A 20 -11.76 1.43 -6.49
CA ALA A 20 -11.57 0.06 -6.96
C ALA A 20 -10.61 -0.03 -8.15
N ARG A 21 -10.64 0.94 -9.09
CA ARG A 21 -9.69 0.99 -10.22
C ARG A 21 -8.25 1.25 -9.80
N VAL A 22 -8.03 2.17 -8.85
CA VAL A 22 -6.67 2.47 -8.35
C VAL A 22 -6.12 1.29 -7.55
N ALA A 23 -6.97 0.62 -6.76
CA ALA A 23 -6.59 -0.59 -6.03
C ALA A 23 -6.27 -1.77 -6.98
N TRP A 24 -7.07 -1.96 -8.05
CA TRP A 24 -6.86 -3.01 -9.05
C TRP A 24 -5.56 -2.82 -9.83
N ALA A 25 -5.27 -1.60 -10.29
CA ALA A 25 -4.04 -1.31 -11.04
C ALA A 25 -2.75 -1.56 -10.24
N LYS A 26 -2.79 -1.47 -8.90
CA LYS A 26 -1.64 -1.77 -8.04
C LYS A 26 -1.52 -3.25 -7.68
N VAL A 27 -2.63 -3.97 -7.64
CA VAL A 27 -2.67 -5.44 -7.48
C VAL A 27 -2.21 -6.15 -8.75
N GLU A 28 -2.51 -5.61 -9.93
CA GLU A 28 -2.10 -6.18 -11.23
C GLU A 28 -0.57 -6.23 -11.39
N GLU A 29 0.15 -5.26 -10.84
CA GLU A 29 1.63 -5.18 -10.89
C GLU A 29 2.31 -6.22 -9.97
N GLU A 30 1.73 -6.56 -8.80
CA GLU A 30 2.30 -7.55 -7.86
C GLU A 30 1.84 -8.99 -8.13
N VAL A 31 0.71 -9.18 -8.83
CA VAL A 31 0.22 -10.51 -9.23
C VAL A 31 1.07 -11.12 -10.36
N GLU A 32 1.64 -10.30 -11.26
CA GLU A 32 2.56 -10.83 -12.29
C GLU A 32 3.86 -11.42 -11.69
N GLU A 33 4.35 -10.90 -10.56
CA GLU A 33 5.54 -11.43 -9.89
C GLU A 33 5.27 -12.76 -9.16
N LEU A 34 4.09 -12.91 -8.54
CA LEU A 34 3.70 -14.13 -7.81
C LEU A 34 3.23 -15.28 -8.70
N VAL A 35 2.68 -14.98 -9.89
CA VAL A 35 2.20 -16.01 -10.83
C VAL A 35 3.34 -16.54 -11.73
N GLY A 36 4.45 -15.79 -11.85
CA GLY A 36 5.63 -16.17 -12.63
C GLY A 36 6.35 -17.43 -12.17
N GLU A 37 6.23 -17.83 -10.90
CA GLU A 37 6.92 -19.01 -10.35
C GLU A 37 6.07 -20.31 -10.33
N SER A 38 4.77 -20.26 -10.60
CA SER A 38 3.90 -21.44 -10.43
C SER A 38 3.46 -22.14 -11.73
N LEU A 39 3.74 -21.57 -12.91
CA LEU A 39 3.20 -22.08 -14.19
C LEU A 39 4.11 -23.02 -14.99
N THR A 40 5.21 -23.53 -14.42
CA THR A 40 6.11 -24.47 -15.15
C THR A 40 5.95 -25.94 -14.80
N SER A 41 5.00 -26.34 -13.94
CA SER A 41 4.84 -27.76 -13.62
C SER A 41 3.38 -28.19 -13.44
N SER A 42 2.67 -28.37 -14.55
CA SER A 42 1.77 -29.52 -14.69
C SER A 42 1.61 -29.87 -16.16
N HIS A 43 2.27 -30.97 -16.51
CA HIS A 43 2.28 -31.57 -17.83
C HIS A 43 0.87 -32.10 -18.16
N PHE A 44 0.20 -31.44 -19.10
CA PHE A 44 -1.10 -31.79 -19.66
C PHE A 44 -0.98 -33.09 -20.49
N GLN A 45 -1.55 -34.20 -20.01
CA GLN A 45 -1.71 -35.41 -20.82
C GLN A 45 -2.92 -35.27 -21.73
N SER A 46 -2.63 -35.06 -23.02
CA SER A 46 -3.58 -35.19 -24.12
C SER A 46 -3.98 -36.66 -24.27
N GLY A 47 -5.23 -36.97 -23.95
CA GLY A 47 -5.88 -38.26 -24.23
C GLY A 47 -7.08 -38.02 -25.15
N SER A 48 -6.94 -38.42 -26.41
CA SER A 48 -8.05 -38.50 -27.37
C SER A 48 -8.96 -39.67 -27.00
N GLY A 49 -10.08 -39.38 -26.34
CA GLY A 49 -11.16 -40.33 -26.07
C GLY A 49 -12.48 -39.75 -26.54
N GLU A 50 -13.22 -40.52 -27.34
CA GLU A 50 -14.50 -40.19 -27.96
C GLU A 50 -15.51 -39.54 -27.00
N MET A 51 -16.10 -38.44 -27.48
CA MET A 51 -17.33 -37.86 -26.95
C MET A 51 -18.51 -38.78 -27.30
N VAL A 52 -18.95 -39.56 -26.32
CA VAL A 52 -20.28 -40.16 -26.31
C VAL A 52 -21.00 -39.68 -25.06
N CYS A 53 -21.99 -38.79 -25.24
CA CYS A 53 -22.88 -38.37 -24.17
C CYS A 53 -24.14 -39.25 -24.20
N PRO A 54 -24.42 -40.09 -23.19
CA PRO A 54 -25.78 -40.56 -22.99
C PRO A 54 -26.58 -39.46 -22.27
N HIS A 55 -27.72 -39.13 -22.88
CA HIS A 55 -28.77 -38.30 -22.33
C HIS A 55 -29.17 -38.72 -20.89
N SER A 56 -29.62 -37.74 -20.11
CA SER A 56 -30.51 -37.90 -18.96
C SER A 56 -29.88 -38.27 -17.62
N GLN A 57 -29.29 -37.27 -16.96
CA GLN A 57 -29.68 -36.80 -15.62
C GLN A 57 -28.81 -35.58 -15.27
N ALA A 58 -29.22 -34.40 -15.71
CA ALA A 58 -28.65 -33.15 -15.21
C ALA A 58 -29.06 -33.01 -13.74
N SER A 59 -28.22 -33.53 -12.84
CA SER A 59 -28.32 -33.31 -11.41
C SER A 59 -28.28 -31.81 -11.16
N SER A 60 -29.44 -31.19 -10.86
CA SER A 60 -29.58 -29.77 -10.51
C SER A 60 -28.66 -29.36 -9.34
N ASN A 61 -28.13 -30.34 -8.61
CA ASN A 61 -27.19 -30.17 -7.52
C ASN A 61 -25.71 -30.00 -7.97
N CYS A 62 -25.34 -30.23 -9.23
CA CYS A 62 -23.95 -30.06 -9.68
C CYS A 62 -23.61 -28.60 -10.03
N HIS A 63 -24.55 -27.84 -10.60
CA HIS A 63 -24.36 -26.42 -10.91
C HIS A 63 -24.38 -25.55 -9.65
N ALA A 64 -25.28 -25.83 -8.70
CA ALA A 64 -25.38 -25.09 -7.45
C ALA A 64 -24.12 -25.21 -6.59
N LYS A 65 -23.49 -26.40 -6.55
CA LYS A 65 -22.23 -26.63 -5.81
C LYS A 65 -21.07 -25.86 -6.42
N LEU A 66 -20.94 -25.85 -7.74
CA LEU A 66 -19.87 -25.10 -8.42
C LEU A 66 -20.03 -23.59 -8.22
N VAL A 67 -21.26 -23.07 -8.30
CA VAL A 67 -21.54 -21.65 -8.04
C VAL A 67 -21.25 -21.28 -6.58
N ALA A 68 -21.61 -22.12 -5.62
CA ALA A 68 -21.35 -21.87 -4.20
C ALA A 68 -19.85 -21.90 -3.87
N ILE A 69 -19.08 -22.84 -4.43
CA ILE A 69 -17.62 -22.90 -4.26
C ILE A 69 -16.97 -21.68 -4.91
N GLY A 70 -17.39 -21.30 -6.13
CA GLY A 70 -16.88 -20.11 -6.81
C GLY A 70 -17.14 -18.82 -6.03
N ALA A 71 -18.36 -18.64 -5.53
CA ALA A 71 -18.72 -17.48 -4.70
C ALA A 71 -17.95 -17.46 -3.37
N GLY A 72 -17.75 -18.62 -2.74
CA GLY A 72 -16.97 -18.76 -1.51
C GLY A 72 -15.49 -18.43 -1.71
N LEU A 73 -14.87 -18.88 -2.80
CA LEU A 73 -13.48 -18.55 -3.12
C LEU A 73 -13.29 -17.07 -3.44
N LEU A 74 -14.22 -16.45 -4.17
CA LEU A 74 -14.18 -15.01 -4.46
C LEU A 74 -14.34 -14.17 -3.18
N ALA A 75 -15.33 -14.48 -2.34
CA ALA A 75 -15.55 -13.78 -1.08
C ALA A 75 -14.38 -13.98 -0.12
N GLY A 76 -13.88 -15.22 0.01
CA GLY A 76 -12.73 -15.55 0.84
C GLY A 76 -11.46 -14.83 0.37
N GLY A 77 -11.18 -14.87 -0.94
CA GLY A 77 -10.04 -14.18 -1.55
C GLY A 77 -10.09 -12.66 -1.36
N ALA A 78 -11.27 -12.04 -1.54
CA ALA A 78 -11.46 -10.60 -1.31
C ALA A 78 -11.22 -10.20 0.15
N VAL A 79 -11.72 -11.00 1.11
CA VAL A 79 -11.52 -10.75 2.54
C VAL A 79 -10.04 -10.90 2.91
N VAL A 80 -9.39 -11.98 2.50
CA VAL A 80 -7.95 -12.20 2.75
C VAL A 80 -7.12 -11.10 2.12
N GLY A 81 -7.37 -10.77 0.85
CA GLY A 81 -6.69 -9.68 0.15
C GLY A 81 -6.85 -8.32 0.84
N TYR A 82 -8.05 -8.00 1.36
CA TYR A 82 -8.29 -6.79 2.13
C TYR A 82 -7.49 -6.75 3.44
N PHE A 83 -7.48 -7.84 4.21
CA PHE A 83 -6.71 -7.91 5.46
C PHE A 83 -5.19 -7.85 5.24
N VAL A 84 -4.68 -8.56 4.22
CA VAL A 84 -3.26 -8.52 3.87
C VAL A 84 -2.87 -7.12 3.38
N GLY A 85 -3.66 -6.54 2.46
CA GLY A 85 -3.40 -5.20 1.93
C GLY A 85 -3.42 -4.12 3.01
N THR A 86 -4.39 -4.16 3.93
CA THR A 86 -4.47 -3.20 5.05
C THR A 86 -3.29 -3.35 6.02
N TYR A 87 -2.88 -4.58 6.34
CA TYR A 87 -1.72 -4.83 7.21
C TYR A 87 -0.40 -4.34 6.57
N LEU A 88 -0.19 -4.60 5.28
CA LEU A 88 1.02 -4.19 4.56
C LEU A 88 1.07 -2.67 4.33
N THR A 89 -0.06 -2.02 4.02
CA THR A 89 -0.12 -0.57 3.79
C THR A 89 0.02 0.24 5.08
N ALA A 90 -0.51 -0.23 6.21
CA ALA A 90 -0.38 0.45 7.50
C ALA A 90 1.09 0.59 7.95
N ARG A 91 1.96 -0.36 7.61
CA ARG A 91 3.40 -0.31 7.92
C ARG A 91 4.15 0.76 7.10
N LYS A 92 3.67 1.09 5.89
CA LYS A 92 4.32 2.05 4.98
C LYS A 92 4.17 3.51 5.43
N ALA A 93 3.20 3.84 6.28
CA ALA A 93 2.97 5.23 6.72
C ALA A 93 3.93 5.73 7.81
N ARG A 94 4.77 4.87 8.41
CA ARG A 94 5.63 5.26 9.54
C ARG A 94 6.91 5.96 9.06
N CYS A 95 7.07 7.26 9.37
CA CYS A 95 8.26 8.02 9.00
C CYS A 95 9.52 7.67 9.83
N ASN A 96 9.34 7.50 11.15
CA ASN A 96 10.42 7.22 12.10
C ASN A 96 10.49 5.73 12.47
N GLY A 97 11.58 5.06 12.07
CA GLY A 97 11.81 3.64 12.32
C GLY A 97 12.92 3.31 13.32
N LYS A 98 13.67 4.29 13.84
CA LYS A 98 14.86 4.02 14.68
C LYS A 98 15.09 5.00 15.85
N ILE A 99 14.51 6.18 15.83
CA ILE A 99 14.83 7.25 16.80
C ILE A 99 13.83 7.21 17.96
N LYS A 100 14.30 7.09 19.21
CA LYS A 100 13.50 7.25 20.46
C LYS A 100 12.12 6.56 20.40
N LEU A 101 12.09 5.29 19.96
CA LEU A 101 10.85 4.54 19.70
C LEU A 101 10.07 4.17 20.97
N ASP A 102 10.71 4.30 22.13
CA ASP A 102 10.14 4.13 23.47
C ASP A 102 9.24 5.29 23.89
N THR A 103 9.32 6.44 23.19
CA THR A 103 8.52 7.62 23.50
C THR A 103 7.33 7.76 22.55
N ASP A 104 6.16 8.12 23.09
CA ASP A 104 4.95 8.32 22.28
C ASP A 104 5.09 9.50 21.31
N LYS A 105 5.84 10.52 21.71
CA LYS A 105 6.11 11.72 20.90
C LYS A 105 7.53 12.20 21.12
N VAL A 106 8.31 12.21 20.04
CA VAL A 106 9.66 12.77 20.03
C VAL A 106 9.59 14.28 19.77
N VAL A 107 10.07 15.07 20.73
CA VAL A 107 10.22 16.53 20.63
C VAL A 107 11.64 16.89 21.04
N ASP A 108 12.30 17.74 20.25
CA ASP A 108 13.63 18.26 20.55
C ASP A 108 13.56 19.79 20.54
N SER A 109 13.99 20.39 21.65
CA SER A 109 14.05 21.84 21.82
C SER A 109 15.50 22.30 21.74
N THR A 110 15.74 23.44 21.11
CA THR A 110 17.06 24.06 21.06
C THR A 110 16.87 25.55 21.21
N ASP A 111 17.62 26.16 22.14
CA ASP A 111 17.54 27.58 22.40
C ASP A 111 18.22 28.36 21.27
N ILE A 112 17.67 29.53 20.95
CA ILE A 112 18.14 30.32 19.80
C ILE A 112 19.57 30.83 19.98
N GLU A 113 20.02 31.00 21.22
CA GLU A 113 21.36 31.45 21.57
C GLU A 113 22.44 30.41 21.22
N ASP A 114 22.08 29.11 21.24
CA ASP A 114 22.99 28.00 20.96
C ASP A 114 23.16 27.68 19.46
N ILE A 115 22.34 28.30 18.60
CA ILE A 115 22.31 28.01 17.16
C ILE A 115 23.53 28.61 16.44
N GLY A 116 24.24 29.57 17.03
CA GLY A 116 25.37 30.24 16.39
C GLY A 116 24.98 30.87 15.05
N GLU A 117 25.88 30.84 14.05
CA GLU A 117 25.57 31.44 12.74
C GLU A 117 24.54 30.65 11.92
N LYS A 118 24.61 29.31 11.93
CA LYS A 118 23.79 28.43 11.09
C LYS A 118 23.75 27.00 11.61
N LYS A 119 22.56 26.43 11.73
CA LYS A 119 22.33 24.99 12.01
C LYS A 119 21.32 24.41 11.04
N ALA A 120 21.45 23.11 10.80
CA ALA A 120 20.52 22.33 10.00
C ALA A 120 19.91 21.23 10.87
N PHE A 121 18.58 21.20 10.96
CA PHE A 121 17.80 20.23 11.70
C PHE A 121 17.20 19.18 10.78
N CYS A 122 17.22 17.92 11.23
CA CYS A 122 16.72 16.78 10.48
C CYS A 122 15.19 16.80 10.42
N ARG A 123 14.63 16.54 9.22
CA ARG A 123 13.19 16.30 9.03
C ARG A 123 12.87 14.93 8.42
N CYS A 124 13.90 14.15 8.06
CA CYS A 124 13.73 12.86 7.40
C CYS A 124 13.75 11.65 8.37
N TRP A 125 14.04 11.86 9.66
CA TRP A 125 14.19 10.79 10.67
C TRP A 125 15.27 9.74 10.35
N LYS A 126 16.17 10.01 9.40
CA LYS A 126 17.24 9.07 9.01
C LYS A 126 18.61 9.44 9.58
N SER A 127 18.79 10.65 10.10
CA SER A 127 20.08 11.08 10.64
C SER A 127 20.52 10.25 11.83
N GLU A 128 21.82 9.98 11.92
CA GLU A 128 22.49 9.39 13.08
C GLU A 128 22.79 10.42 14.16
N LYS A 129 22.85 11.71 13.80
CA LYS A 129 23.07 12.85 14.70
C LYS A 129 21.78 13.61 15.01
N PHE A 130 20.64 12.93 14.96
CA PHE A 130 19.33 13.52 15.27
C PHE A 130 19.38 14.21 16.65
N PRO A 131 18.92 15.48 16.78
CA PRO A 131 18.01 16.22 15.89
C PRO A 131 18.68 16.97 14.72
N TYR A 132 20.01 16.95 14.59
CA TYR A 132 20.72 17.66 13.55
C TYR A 132 20.74 16.88 12.22
N CYS A 133 20.90 17.60 11.11
CA CYS A 133 21.04 17.00 9.80
C CYS A 133 22.51 16.63 9.51
N ASP A 134 22.75 15.38 9.13
CA ASP A 134 24.04 14.85 8.69
C ASP A 134 24.12 14.55 7.18
N GLY A 135 23.06 14.84 6.43
CA GLY A 135 22.98 14.55 4.99
C GLY A 135 22.34 13.20 4.64
N SER A 136 21.93 12.39 5.62
CA SER A 136 21.27 11.09 5.40
C SER A 136 19.99 11.17 4.55
N HIS A 137 19.35 12.34 4.46
CA HIS A 137 18.20 12.57 3.57
C HIS A 137 18.55 12.35 2.09
N ASN A 138 19.79 12.57 1.66
CA ASN A 138 20.21 12.35 0.27
C ASN A 138 20.08 10.87 -0.13
N LYS A 139 20.56 9.97 0.74
CA LYS A 139 20.43 8.52 0.52
C LYS A 139 18.96 8.10 0.51
N HIS A 140 18.19 8.59 1.49
CA HIS A 140 16.75 8.34 1.57
C HIS A 140 16.01 8.77 0.30
N ASN A 141 16.24 10.00 -0.17
CA ASN A 141 15.63 10.53 -1.40
C ASN A 141 16.01 9.70 -2.62
N LYS A 142 17.28 9.29 -2.74
CA LYS A 142 17.74 8.44 -3.85
C LYS A 142 17.09 7.06 -3.85
N ASP A 143 16.97 6.43 -2.68
CA ASP A 143 16.47 5.06 -2.55
C ASP A 143 14.93 5.00 -2.68
N THR A 144 14.22 6.06 -2.30
CA THR A 144 12.75 6.07 -2.24
C THR A 144 12.08 6.94 -3.30
N GLY A 145 12.83 7.80 -4.00
CA GLY A 145 12.29 8.83 -4.88
C GLY A 145 11.67 10.04 -4.14
N ASP A 146 11.92 10.15 -2.84
CA ASP A 146 11.44 11.26 -1.99
C ASP A 146 12.25 12.56 -2.23
N ASN A 147 11.76 13.67 -1.70
CA ASN A 147 12.32 15.01 -1.89
C ASN A 147 12.46 15.80 -0.57
N VAL A 148 12.62 15.11 0.56
CA VAL A 148 12.77 15.76 1.86
C VAL A 148 14.13 16.45 2.04
N GLY A 149 14.17 17.48 2.86
CA GLY A 149 15.39 18.23 3.19
C GLY A 149 15.36 18.81 4.61
N PRO A 150 16.50 19.28 5.13
CA PRO A 150 16.60 19.80 6.48
C PRO A 150 15.88 21.14 6.65
N LEU A 151 15.59 21.50 7.91
CA LEU A 151 15.25 22.87 8.28
C LEU A 151 16.55 23.60 8.62
N ILE A 152 16.86 24.68 7.92
CA ILE A 152 18.04 25.50 8.21
C ILE A 152 17.61 26.72 9.02
N VAL A 153 18.21 26.89 10.20
CA VAL A 153 18.02 28.05 11.07
C VAL A 153 19.34 28.81 11.12
N SER A 154 19.29 30.10 10.79
CA SER A 154 20.44 30.99 10.84
C SER A 154 20.27 31.96 12.00
N GLY A 155 21.32 32.17 12.79
CA GLY A 155 21.34 33.20 13.83
C GLY A 155 21.31 34.59 13.20
N LYS A 156 20.77 35.57 13.92
CA LYS A 156 20.91 36.98 13.52
C LYS A 156 22.39 37.34 13.67
N LYS A 157 23.00 37.79 12.56
CA LYS A 157 24.26 38.53 12.67
C LYS A 157 23.91 39.90 13.26
N GLU A 158 24.42 40.19 14.46
CA GLU A 158 24.49 41.56 14.95
C GLU A 158 25.28 42.35 13.89
N ALA A 159 24.60 43.27 13.19
CA ALA A 159 25.23 44.12 12.19
C ALA A 159 26.27 44.98 12.92
N SER A 160 27.54 44.59 12.77
CA SER A 160 28.69 45.24 13.40
C SER A 160 29.20 46.39 12.56
#